data_AF-A0A8S2AZ59-F1
#
_entry.id   AF-A0A8S2AZ59-F1
#
_cell.length_a   1.000
_cell.length_b   1.000
_cell.length_c   1.000
_cell.angle_alpha   90.00
_cell.angle_beta   90.00
_cell.angle_gamma   90.00
#
_symmetry.space_group_name_H-M   'P 1'
#
loop_
_entity.id
_entity.type
_entity.pdbx_description
1 polymer ?
#
loop_
_entity_poly.entity_id
_entity_poly.type
_entity_poly.pdbx_seq_one_letter_code
_entity_poly.pdbx_strand_id
1 'polypeptide(L)'
;MASNACKLLCLVLFFAFVNQGYGDCHLNYLSVKQSKTGKLVQNKPEWEVRVTNPCKCKFQYTTLSCVGFQSVTPVATSLLSKSGDLCLLNAGKFIFPHVDFVFKYVWDTSFDLKVIDGVIVCP
;
A
#
# COMPACT_ATOMS: atom_id res chain seq x y z
N MET A 1 -35.78 -23.68 34.05
CA MET A 1 -34.88 -22.51 34.11
C MET A 1 -33.71 -22.68 33.13
N ALA A 2 -33.99 -22.80 31.82
CA ALA A 2 -32.98 -23.16 30.80
C ALA A 2 -32.92 -22.17 29.60
N SER A 3 -33.74 -21.12 29.59
CA SER A 3 -33.85 -20.19 28.45
C SER A 3 -32.80 -19.07 28.47
N ASN A 4 -32.46 -18.56 29.66
CA ASN A 4 -31.59 -17.39 29.78
C ASN A 4 -30.10 -17.75 29.72
N ALA A 5 -29.70 -18.92 30.23
CA ALA A 5 -28.32 -19.39 30.19
C ALA A 5 -27.84 -19.70 28.75
N CYS A 6 -28.71 -20.28 27.92
CA CYS A 6 -28.40 -20.58 26.52
C CYS A 6 -28.25 -19.29 25.69
N LYS A 7 -29.11 -18.28 25.94
CA LYS A 7 -28.99 -16.95 25.30
C LYS A 7 -27.71 -16.22 25.70
N LEU A 8 -27.33 -16.29 26.97
CA LEU A 8 -26.08 -15.69 27.46
C LEU A 8 -24.85 -16.35 26.84
N LEU A 9 -24.87 -17.68 26.72
CA LEU A 9 -23.79 -18.44 26.08
C LEU A 9 -23.65 -18.08 24.59
N CYS A 10 -24.76 -17.97 23.87
CA CYS A 10 -24.76 -17.53 22.47
C CYS A 10 -24.21 -16.10 22.30
N LEU A 11 -24.57 -15.18 23.20
CA LEU A 11 -24.05 -13.80 23.20
C LEU A 11 -22.54 -13.76 23.46
N VAL A 12 -22.05 -14.53 24.44
CA VAL A 12 -20.62 -14.61 24.76
C VAL A 12 -19.83 -15.21 23.59
N LEU A 13 -20.36 -16.25 22.93
CA LEU A 13 -19.73 -16.84 21.75
C LEU A 13 -19.72 -15.87 20.56
N PHE A 14 -20.78 -15.10 20.34
CA PHE A 14 -20.79 -14.04 19.32
C PHE A 14 -19.71 -12.98 19.60
N PHE A 15 -19.59 -12.49 20.84
CA PHE A 15 -18.53 -11.54 21.21
C PHE A 15 -17.13 -12.15 21.13
N ALA A 16 -16.94 -13.43 21.47
CA ALA A 16 -15.66 -14.12 21.32
C ALA A 16 -15.21 -14.24 19.86
N PHE A 17 -16.16 -14.45 18.93
CA PHE A 17 -15.88 -14.44 17.49
C PHE A 17 -15.63 -13.03 16.92
N VAL A 18 -16.27 -11.99 17.46
CA VAL A 18 -15.98 -10.60 17.04
C VAL A 18 -14.58 -10.16 17.45
N ASN A 19 -14.01 -10.75 18.51
CA ASN A 19 -12.66 -10.43 18.99
C ASN A 19 -11.51 -11.13 18.23
N GLN A 20 -11.78 -12.03 17.28
CA GLN A 20 -10.73 -12.68 16.47
C GLN A 20 -10.21 -11.82 15.30
N GLY A 21 -10.49 -10.52 15.30
CA GLY A 21 -10.04 -9.57 14.27
C GLY A 21 -9.05 -8.52 14.76
N TYR A 22 -8.17 -8.80 15.73
CA TYR A 22 -7.13 -7.84 16.13
C TYR A 22 -5.92 -7.86 15.18
N GLY A 23 -6.21 -7.57 13.90
CA GLY A 23 -5.36 -6.85 12.94
C GLY A 23 -3.86 -7.12 12.90
N ASP A 24 -3.45 -8.29 12.41
CA ASP A 24 -2.11 -8.43 11.84
C ASP A 24 -2.02 -7.67 10.52
N CYS A 25 -1.15 -6.66 10.47
CA CYS A 25 -0.79 -6.00 9.22
C CYS A 25 0.29 -6.80 8.52
N HIS A 26 0.08 -7.12 7.24
CA HIS A 26 1.09 -7.75 6.41
C HIS A 26 1.50 -6.84 5.25
N LEU A 27 2.69 -7.05 4.70
CA LEU A 27 3.22 -6.25 3.58
C LEU A 27 2.32 -6.31 2.34
N ASN A 28 1.70 -7.45 2.07
CA ASN A 28 0.78 -7.64 0.94
C ASN A 28 -0.54 -6.86 1.07
N TYR A 29 -0.82 -6.22 2.22
CA TYR A 29 -1.98 -5.35 2.37
C TYR A 29 -1.75 -3.96 1.80
N LEU A 30 -0.51 -3.54 1.59
CA LEU A 30 -0.23 -2.32 0.84
C LEU A 30 -0.67 -2.51 -0.61
N SER A 31 -1.64 -1.71 -1.04
CA SER A 31 -2.19 -1.76 -2.40
C SER A 31 -1.47 -0.75 -3.28
N VAL A 32 -0.86 -1.21 -4.36
CA VAL A 32 -0.29 -0.33 -5.40
C VAL A 32 -1.19 -0.39 -6.62
N LYS A 33 -1.81 0.75 -6.97
CA LYS A 33 -2.68 0.89 -8.14
C LYS A 33 -2.15 1.95 -9.07
N GLN A 34 -2.40 1.76 -10.36
CA GLN A 34 -1.92 2.67 -11.39
C GLN A 34 -3.06 3.02 -12.34
N SER A 35 -3.19 4.30 -12.66
CA SER A 35 -4.18 4.80 -13.60
C SER A 35 -3.59 5.88 -14.50
N LYS A 36 -4.11 6.00 -15.72
CA LYS A 36 -3.74 7.10 -16.62
C LYS A 36 -4.36 8.39 -16.10
N THR A 37 -3.61 9.49 -16.09
CA THR A 37 -4.14 10.81 -15.69
C THR A 37 -4.89 11.52 -16.82
N GLY A 38 -4.79 11.01 -18.05
CA GLY A 38 -5.32 11.64 -19.27
C GLY A 38 -4.34 12.64 -19.90
N LYS A 39 -3.27 13.03 -19.19
CA LYS A 39 -2.22 13.89 -19.72
C LYS A 39 -1.22 13.09 -20.56
N LEU A 40 -0.76 13.69 -21.65
CA LEU A 40 0.35 13.19 -22.46
C LEU A 40 1.57 14.10 -22.29
N VAL A 41 2.75 13.52 -22.18
CA VAL A 41 4.03 14.22 -22.19
C VAL A 41 4.93 13.52 -23.21
N GLN A 42 5.41 14.27 -24.20
CA GLN A 42 6.18 13.73 -25.34
C GLN A 42 5.47 12.52 -26.02
N ASN A 43 4.15 12.65 -26.26
CA ASN A 43 3.29 11.61 -26.84
C ASN A 43 3.17 10.30 -26.02
N LYS A 44 3.61 10.29 -24.76
CA LYS A 44 3.45 9.16 -23.85
C LYS A 44 2.47 9.49 -22.73
N PRO A 45 1.66 8.53 -22.26
CA PRO A 45 0.73 8.78 -21.16
C PRO A 45 1.46 9.02 -19.84
N GLU A 46 0.92 9.96 -19.07
CA GLU A 46 1.26 10.13 -17.65
C GLU A 46 0.41 9.17 -16.82
N TRP A 47 1.09 8.42 -15.96
CA TRP A 47 0.53 7.46 -15.03
C TRP A 47 0.61 8.02 -13.61
N GLU A 48 -0.47 7.86 -12.86
CA GLU A 48 -0.50 8.09 -11.42
C GLU A 48 -0.41 6.75 -10.70
N VAL A 49 0.57 6.63 -9.82
CA VAL A 49 0.73 5.49 -8.91
C VAL A 49 0.18 5.90 -7.56
N ARG A 50 -0.75 5.10 -7.04
CA ARG A 50 -1.37 5.27 -5.74
C ARG A 50 -1.03 4.09 -4.86
N VAL A 51 -0.33 4.36 -3.77
CA VAL A 51 0.00 3.39 -2.72
C VAL A 51 -0.92 3.64 -1.54
N THR A 52 -1.83 2.70 -1.29
CA THR A 52 -2.83 2.79 -0.24
C THR A 52 -2.47 1.84 0.90
N ASN A 53 -2.45 2.38 2.12
CA ASN A 53 -2.31 1.60 3.35
C ASN A 53 -3.68 1.43 4.04
N PRO A 54 -4.33 0.26 3.91
CA PRO A 54 -5.60 0.00 4.57
C PRO A 54 -5.44 -0.36 6.06
N CYS A 55 -4.20 -0.55 6.53
CA CYS A 55 -3.94 -1.04 7.87
C CYS A 55 -3.75 0.09 8.90
N LYS A 56 -3.99 -0.20 10.18
CA LYS A 56 -3.79 0.73 11.29
C LYS A 56 -2.32 1.04 11.59
N CYS A 57 -1.40 0.19 11.12
CA CYS A 57 0.04 0.36 11.31
C CYS A 57 0.66 1.19 10.20
N LYS A 58 1.78 1.84 10.49
CA LYS A 58 2.57 2.61 9.52
C LYS A 58 3.59 1.70 8.85
N PHE A 59 3.87 1.92 7.57
CA PHE A 59 4.93 1.20 6.86
C PHE A 59 6.10 2.15 6.62
N GLN A 60 7.33 1.72 6.93
CA GLN A 60 8.56 2.49 6.74
C GLN A 60 9.53 1.71 5.84
N TYR A 61 10.44 2.41 5.17
CA TYR A 61 11.40 1.78 4.24
C TYR A 61 10.74 0.89 3.18
N THR A 62 9.49 1.22 2.80
CA THR A 62 8.73 0.44 1.83
C THR A 62 9.43 0.45 0.48
N THR A 63 9.70 -0.74 -0.04
CA THR A 63 10.40 -0.92 -1.31
C THR A 63 9.50 -1.65 -2.29
N LEU A 64 9.48 -1.16 -3.53
CA LEU A 64 8.81 -1.78 -4.66
C LEU A 64 9.83 -2.49 -5.56
N SER A 65 9.44 -3.62 -6.15
CA SER A 65 10.07 -4.12 -7.37
C SER A 65 9.78 -3.12 -8.48
N CYS A 66 10.84 -2.67 -9.16
CA CYS A 66 10.76 -1.73 -10.27
C CYS A 66 11.75 -2.12 -11.39
N VAL A 67 11.80 -3.43 -11.68
CA VAL A 67 12.60 -4.01 -12.76
C VAL A 67 12.29 -3.29 -14.08
N GLY A 68 13.33 -2.77 -14.73
CA GLY A 68 13.19 -2.04 -15.99
C GLY A 68 12.42 -0.71 -15.90
N PHE A 69 12.08 -0.23 -14.69
CA PHE A 69 11.35 1.02 -14.52
C PHE A 69 12.12 2.20 -15.12
N GLN A 70 11.43 2.94 -15.99
CA GLN A 70 11.92 4.13 -16.65
C GLN A 70 10.78 5.15 -16.76
N SER A 71 11.14 6.42 -16.78
CA SER A 71 10.18 7.51 -16.96
C SER A 71 10.82 8.57 -17.84
N VAL A 72 10.05 9.10 -18.80
CA VAL A 72 10.51 10.19 -19.67
C VAL A 72 10.73 11.48 -18.88
N THR A 73 9.86 11.75 -17.92
CA THR A 73 10.07 12.84 -16.96
C THR A 73 10.72 12.30 -15.69
N PRO A 74 11.73 12.97 -15.13
CA PRO A 74 12.36 12.53 -13.90
C PRO A 74 11.31 12.51 -12.76
N VAL A 75 11.23 11.39 -12.06
CA VAL A 75 10.45 11.29 -10.82
C VAL A 75 11.33 11.81 -9.69
N ALA A 76 10.78 12.65 -8.81
CA ALA A 76 11.54 13.19 -7.68
C ALA A 76 12.05 12.05 -6.79
N THR A 77 13.34 12.09 -6.42
CA THR A 77 13.98 11.08 -5.57
C THR A 77 13.40 11.02 -4.16
N SER A 78 12.74 12.10 -3.72
CA SER A 78 11.97 12.13 -2.48
C SER A 78 10.70 11.26 -2.55
N LEU A 79 10.17 11.00 -3.74
CA LEU A 79 8.98 10.17 -3.95
C LEU A 79 9.35 8.72 -4.27
N LEU A 80 10.28 8.53 -5.21
CA LEU A 80 10.72 7.22 -5.67
C LEU A 80 12.22 7.26 -5.96
N SER A 81 13.02 6.53 -5.18
CA SER A 81 14.46 6.40 -5.40
C SER A 81 14.79 5.00 -5.89
N LYS A 82 15.36 4.89 -7.10
CA LYS A 82 15.69 3.61 -7.73
C LYS A 82 17.14 3.22 -7.45
N SER A 83 17.36 1.99 -6.99
CA SER A 83 18.66 1.33 -6.82
C SER A 83 18.61 -0.05 -7.47
N GLY A 84 19.22 -0.19 -8.65
CA GLY A 84 19.07 -1.40 -9.47
C GLY A 84 17.60 -1.63 -9.85
N ASP A 85 17.05 -2.77 -9.46
CA ASP A 85 15.66 -3.17 -9.70
C ASP A 85 14.73 -2.87 -8.50
N LEU A 86 15.25 -2.21 -7.47
CA LEU A 86 14.52 -1.87 -6.26
C LEU A 86 14.21 -0.38 -6.23
N CYS A 87 13.00 -0.02 -5.83
CA CYS A 87 12.58 1.38 -5.70
C CYS A 87 12.07 1.67 -4.29
N LEU A 88 12.79 2.52 -3.57
CA LEU A 88 12.42 3.00 -2.24
C LEU A 88 11.36 4.10 -2.36
N LEU A 89 10.25 3.95 -1.64
CA LEU A 89 9.18 4.94 -1.59
C LEU A 89 9.42 6.01 -0.52
N ASN A 90 8.95 7.23 -0.81
CA ASN A 90 8.85 8.33 0.16
C ASN A 90 10.16 8.62 0.92
N ALA A 91 11.32 8.41 0.27
CA ALA A 91 12.64 8.49 0.89
C ALA A 91 12.78 7.65 2.19
N GLY A 92 12.08 6.50 2.25
CA GLY A 92 12.05 5.62 3.42
C GLY A 92 11.20 6.12 4.58
N LYS A 93 10.47 7.24 4.44
CA LYS A 93 9.54 7.75 5.45
C LYS A 93 8.26 6.91 5.51
N PHE A 94 7.44 7.19 6.52
CA PHE A 94 6.19 6.46 6.74
C PHE A 94 5.18 6.61 5.59
N ILE A 95 4.56 5.49 5.24
CA ILE A 95 3.27 5.41 4.55
C ILE A 95 2.21 5.25 5.64
N PHE A 96 1.44 6.31 5.85
CA PHE A 96 0.49 6.39 6.95
C PHE A 96 -0.81 5.62 6.66
N PRO A 97 -1.46 5.07 7.70
CA PRO A 97 -2.83 4.54 7.60
C PRO A 97 -3.78 5.53 6.96
N HIS A 98 -4.65 5.05 6.08
CA HIS A 98 -5.77 5.82 5.50
C HIS A 98 -5.36 7.08 4.71
N VAL A 99 -4.07 7.24 4.40
CA VAL A 99 -3.54 8.32 3.56
C VAL A 99 -2.85 7.70 2.36
N ASP A 100 -3.29 8.08 1.16
CA ASP A 100 -2.66 7.62 -0.07
C ASP A 100 -1.34 8.34 -0.32
N PHE A 101 -0.29 7.56 -0.56
CA PHE A 101 0.95 8.08 -1.12
C PHE A 101 0.88 8.02 -2.64
N VAL A 102 1.10 9.16 -3.29
CA VAL A 102 0.88 9.30 -4.73
C VAL A 102 2.11 9.89 -5.41
N PHE A 103 2.51 9.31 -6.53
CA PHE A 103 3.50 9.87 -7.43
C PHE A 103 3.13 9.60 -8.89
N LYS A 104 3.78 10.31 -9.81
CA LYS A 104 3.48 10.22 -11.24
C LYS A 104 4.73 9.90 -12.04
N TYR A 105 4.57 9.20 -13.15
CA TYR A 105 5.62 8.95 -14.13
C TYR A 105 5.04 8.98 -15.55
N VAL A 106 5.90 9.06 -16.55
CA VAL A 106 5.50 9.13 -17.96
C VAL A 106 6.16 7.99 -18.72
N TRP A 107 5.36 7.07 -19.25
CA TRP A 107 5.84 5.92 -20.01
C TRP A 107 4.75 5.35 -20.94
N ASP A 108 5.12 4.54 -21.92
CA ASP A 108 4.17 3.96 -22.89
C ASP A 108 3.14 3.02 -22.22
N THR A 109 3.61 2.19 -21.28
CA THR A 109 2.80 1.20 -20.55
C THR A 109 2.95 1.34 -19.05
N SER A 110 2.01 0.78 -18.30
CA SER A 110 2.17 0.65 -16.85
C SER A 110 3.27 -0.35 -16.51
N PHE A 111 4.02 -0.11 -15.44
CA PHE A 111 5.00 -1.07 -14.89
C PHE A 111 4.36 -2.04 -13.89
N ASP A 112 4.94 -3.23 -13.71
CA ASP A 112 4.52 -4.16 -12.65
C ASP A 112 5.19 -3.79 -11.32
N LEU A 113 4.64 -2.78 -10.64
CA LEU A 113 5.14 -2.28 -9.37
C LEU A 113 4.55 -3.08 -8.21
N LYS A 114 5.36 -3.93 -7.59
CA LYS A 114 4.96 -4.80 -6.47
C LYS A 114 5.69 -4.45 -5.20
N VAL A 115 5.00 -4.42 -4.07
CA VAL A 115 5.63 -4.29 -2.75
C VAL A 115 6.44 -5.55 -2.48
N ILE A 116 7.73 -5.40 -2.21
CA ILE A 116 8.64 -6.51 -1.92
C ILE A 116 9.11 -6.53 -0.47
N ASP A 117 9.23 -5.36 0.14
CA ASP A 117 9.78 -5.21 1.47
C ASP A 117 9.28 -3.93 2.16
N GLY A 118 9.37 -3.91 3.48
CA GLY A 118 9.02 -2.78 4.32
C GLY A 118 8.97 -3.15 5.79
N VAL A 119 9.17 -2.15 6.64
CA VAL A 119 9.09 -2.28 8.10
C VAL A 119 7.71 -1.86 8.57
N ILE A 120 7.02 -2.75 9.27
CA ILE A 120 5.68 -2.49 9.82
C ILE A 120 5.84 -1.97 11.25
N VAL A 121 5.30 -0.79 11.52
CA VAL A 121 5.33 -0.15 12.85
C VAL A 121 3.90 0.06 13.32
N CYS A 122 3.50 -0.74 14.29
CA CYS A 122 2.17 -0.68 14.91
C CYS A 122 2.18 0.18 16.18
N PRO A 123 1.05 0.83 16.52
CA PRO A 123 0.86 1.52 17.80
C PRO A 123 0.96 0.59 19.01
#